data_AF-A0A9E0B015-F1
#
_entry.id   AF-A0A9E0B015-F1
#
_cell.length_a   1.000
_cell.length_b   1.000
_cell.length_c   1.000
_cell.angle_alpha   90.00
_cell.angle_beta   90.00
_cell.angle_gamma   90.00
#
_symmetry.space_group_name_H-M   'P 1'
#
loop_
_entity.id
_entity.type
_entity.pdbx_description
1 polymer ?
#
loop_
_entity_poly.entity_id
_entity_poly.type
_entity_poly.pdbx_seq_one_letter_code
_entity_poly.pdbx_strand_id
1 'polypeptide(L)'
;LGTAPVYPQVKWMHEHGVDVDVIVGAKNKELIILEEEMKAVAGNLYITTDDGSYVRKGMGTDVLKDLVAEGKHYDLCVAIGPMIMMKFVCLLTKELGIPTIVSMNPIMVDGTGMCGACRLKVGDEIKFACVDGPEFDGHLVDFDQAMKRSAMYRTEEGRAMLKLQEGDTHHGGCGQCN
;
A
#
# COMPACT_ATOMS: atom_id res chain seq x y z
N LEU A 1 -2.74 -5.34 3.59
CA LEU A 1 -3.83 -4.51 4.11
C LEU A 1 -3.22 -3.19 4.58
N GLY A 2 -3.74 -2.04 4.15
CA GLY A 2 -3.11 -0.72 4.41
C GLY A 2 -3.64 0.02 5.65
N THR A 3 -4.89 -0.23 6.05
CA THR A 3 -5.54 0.51 7.15
C THR A 3 -4.86 0.30 8.51
N ALA A 4 -4.50 -0.95 8.82
CA ALA A 4 -3.87 -1.31 10.09
C ALA A 4 -2.53 -0.58 10.35
N PRO A 5 -1.57 -0.54 9.40
CA PRO A 5 -0.33 0.22 9.61
C PRO A 5 -0.50 1.75 9.60
N VAL A 6 -1.56 2.29 8.98
CA VAL A 6 -1.85 3.74 9.00
C VAL A 6 -2.40 4.19 10.35
N TYR A 7 -3.24 3.37 11.00
CA TYR A 7 -3.89 3.72 12.27
C TYR A 7 -2.95 4.29 13.36
N PRO A 8 -1.80 3.66 13.69
CA PRO A 8 -0.91 4.23 14.70
C PRO A 8 -0.31 5.58 14.30
N GLN A 9 -0.10 5.84 13.00
CA GLN A 9 0.39 7.14 12.53
C GLN A 9 -0.67 8.24 12.73
N VAL A 10 -1.92 7.94 12.34
CA VAL A 10 -3.05 8.88 12.52
C VAL A 10 -3.31 9.13 14.00
N LYS A 11 -3.30 8.08 14.82
CA LYS A 11 -3.45 8.20 16.27
C LYS A 11 -2.37 9.10 16.87
N TRP A 12 -1.11 8.90 16.49
CA TRP A 12 -0.02 9.74 16.96
C TRP A 12 -0.22 11.20 16.54
N MET A 13 -0.59 11.46 15.29
CA MET A 13 -0.88 12.82 14.79
C MET A 13 -2.02 13.48 15.57
N HIS A 14 -3.11 12.75 15.82
CA HIS A 14 -4.25 13.21 16.61
C HIS A 14 -3.84 13.58 18.05
N GLU A 15 -3.05 12.74 18.72
CA GLU A 15 -2.54 12.99 20.07
C GLU A 15 -1.61 14.22 20.13
N HIS A 16 -1.08 14.66 18.98
CA HIS A 16 -0.23 15.85 18.86
C HIS A 16 -0.96 17.04 18.22
N GLY A 17 -2.29 16.99 18.10
CA GLY A 17 -3.12 18.09 17.63
C GLY A 17 -3.04 18.36 16.12
N VAL A 18 -2.64 17.35 15.34
CA VAL A 18 -2.64 17.41 13.87
C VAL A 18 -3.88 16.71 13.34
N ASP A 19 -4.73 17.46 12.64
CA ASP A 19 -5.91 16.90 11.96
C ASP A 19 -5.50 16.15 10.69
N VAL A 20 -6.06 14.96 10.50
CA VAL A 20 -5.76 14.09 9.36
C VAL A 20 -7.06 13.62 8.70
N ASP A 21 -7.17 13.85 7.40
CA ASP A 21 -8.19 13.21 6.57
C ASP A 21 -7.70 11.82 6.15
N VAL A 22 -8.49 10.80 6.45
CA VAL A 22 -8.14 9.40 6.17
C VAL A 22 -9.06 8.84 5.09
N ILE A 23 -8.45 8.26 4.04
CA ILE A 23 -9.16 7.55 2.97
C ILE A 23 -8.89 6.06 3.11
N VAL A 24 -9.92 5.27 3.39
CA VAL A 24 -9.86 3.80 3.47
C VAL A 24 -10.52 3.18 2.25
N GLY A 25 -9.72 2.52 1.41
CA GLY A 25 -10.18 1.72 0.29
C GLY A 25 -10.21 0.23 0.62
N ALA A 26 -11.32 -0.44 0.32
CA ALA A 26 -11.46 -1.89 0.44
C ALA A 26 -12.10 -2.50 -0.82
N LYS A 27 -11.98 -3.80 -1.05
CA LYS A 27 -12.68 -4.41 -2.20
C LYS A 27 -14.19 -4.47 -1.99
N ASN A 28 -14.60 -4.70 -0.75
CA ASN A 28 -16.00 -4.80 -0.33
C ASN A 28 -16.13 -4.44 1.16
N LYS A 29 -17.38 -4.37 1.65
CA LYS A 29 -17.72 -4.01 3.04
C LYS A 29 -17.08 -4.94 4.07
N GLU A 30 -17.02 -6.24 3.80
CA GLU A 30 -16.55 -7.25 4.76
C GLU A 30 -15.04 -7.13 5.05
N LEU A 31 -14.29 -6.50 4.16
CA LEU A 31 -12.85 -6.27 4.31
C LEU A 31 -12.50 -4.95 5.01
N ILE A 32 -13.51 -4.16 5.39
CA ILE A 32 -13.28 -2.94 6.17
C ILE A 32 -12.99 -3.35 7.60
N ILE A 33 -11.89 -2.80 8.13
CA ILE A 33 -11.47 -3.01 9.51
C ILE A 33 -11.14 -1.67 10.16
N LEU A 34 -11.17 -1.65 11.49
CA LEU A 34 -10.78 -0.49 12.31
C LEU A 34 -11.56 0.80 11.98
N GLU A 35 -12.79 0.68 11.50
CA GLU A 35 -13.60 1.84 11.13
C GLU A 35 -13.88 2.74 12.33
N GLU A 36 -14.37 2.16 13.44
CA GLU A 36 -14.69 2.92 14.65
C GLU A 36 -13.43 3.49 15.31
N GLU A 37 -12.36 2.70 15.37
CA GLU A 37 -11.06 3.13 15.91
C GLU A 37 -10.47 4.26 15.08
N MET A 38 -10.51 4.16 13.75
CA MET A 38 -10.02 5.21 12.86
C MET A 38 -10.87 6.47 12.97
N LYS A 39 -12.19 6.33 13.04
CA LYS A 39 -13.12 7.46 13.19
C LYS A 39 -12.93 8.22 14.50
N ALA A 40 -12.46 7.55 15.55
CA ALA A 40 -12.16 8.19 16.83
C ALA A 40 -10.90 9.08 16.80
N VAL A 41 -9.98 8.87 15.84
CA VAL A 41 -8.70 9.59 15.77
C VAL A 41 -8.53 10.43 14.50
N ALA A 42 -9.28 10.13 13.43
CA ALA A 42 -9.24 10.89 12.18
C ALA A 42 -10.06 12.18 12.30
N GLY A 43 -9.59 13.26 11.65
CA GLY A 43 -10.37 14.49 11.50
C GLY A 43 -11.58 14.27 10.59
N ASN A 44 -11.37 13.57 9.46
CA ASN A 44 -12.43 13.02 8.62
C ASN A 44 -12.07 11.61 8.15
N LEU A 45 -13.07 10.73 8.08
CA LEU A 45 -12.92 9.37 7.56
C LEU A 45 -13.76 9.19 6.30
N TYR A 46 -13.08 8.92 5.19
CA TYR A 46 -13.69 8.61 3.90
C TYR A 46 -13.50 7.13 3.59
N ILE A 47 -14.60 6.43 3.34
CA ILE A 47 -14.56 5.00 3.04
C ILE A 47 -15.04 4.79 1.62
N THR A 48 -14.30 3.97 0.88
CA THR A 48 -14.68 3.57 -0.48
C THR A 48 -14.49 2.08 -0.69
N THR A 49 -15.40 1.47 -1.45
CA THR A 49 -15.27 0.08 -1.89
C THR A 49 -15.31 -0.08 -3.40
N ASP A 50 -14.49 -1.00 -3.92
CA ASP A 50 -14.41 -1.27 -5.37
C ASP A 50 -15.77 -1.70 -5.95
N ASP A 51 -16.52 -2.51 -5.19
CA ASP A 51 -17.83 -3.03 -5.58
C ASP A 51 -19.01 -2.08 -5.29
N GLY A 52 -18.78 -1.02 -4.51
CA GLY A 52 -19.82 -0.09 -4.04
C GLY A 52 -20.72 -0.63 -2.92
N SER A 53 -20.36 -1.75 -2.28
CA SER A 53 -21.10 -2.33 -1.16
C SER A 53 -21.17 -1.46 0.10
N TYR A 54 -20.30 -0.44 0.25
CA TYR A 54 -20.31 0.41 1.43
C TYR A 54 -19.86 1.85 1.15
N VAL A 55 -20.63 2.82 1.70
CA VAL A 55 -20.45 4.29 1.64
C VAL A 55 -20.33 4.87 0.23
N ARG A 56 -19.23 4.59 -0.47
CA ARG A 56 -18.94 5.12 -1.81
C ARG A 56 -18.28 4.06 -2.68
N LYS A 57 -18.79 3.90 -3.90
CA LYS A 57 -18.11 3.14 -4.93
C LYS A 57 -16.96 3.95 -5.54
N GLY A 58 -15.78 3.34 -5.69
CA GLY A 58 -14.66 3.96 -6.40
C GLY A 58 -13.29 3.60 -5.82
N MET A 59 -12.26 4.29 -6.31
CA MET A 59 -10.90 4.17 -5.80
C MET A 59 -10.58 5.30 -4.82
N GLY A 60 -9.61 5.08 -3.92
CA GLY A 60 -9.17 6.13 -2.99
C GLY A 60 -8.64 7.39 -3.70
N THR A 61 -8.10 7.25 -4.91
CA THR A 61 -7.66 8.38 -5.74
C THR A 61 -8.82 9.27 -6.20
N ASP A 62 -10.01 8.71 -6.40
CA ASP A 62 -11.19 9.47 -6.79
C ASP A 62 -11.67 10.35 -5.64
N VAL A 63 -11.60 9.81 -4.42
CA VAL A 63 -11.89 10.56 -3.18
C VAL A 63 -10.93 11.73 -3.03
N LEU A 64 -9.62 11.51 -3.19
CA LEU A 64 -8.63 12.59 -3.10
C LEU A 64 -8.86 13.69 -4.15
N LYS A 65 -9.22 13.32 -5.39
CA LYS A 65 -9.54 14.29 -6.44
C LYS A 65 -10.72 15.18 -6.06
N ASP A 66 -11.79 14.58 -5.54
CA ASP A 66 -12.99 15.32 -5.16
C ASP A 66 -12.69 16.27 -4.01
N LEU A 67 -11.95 15.82 -2.99
CA LEU A 67 -11.59 16.66 -1.84
C LEU A 67 -10.78 17.89 -2.26
N VAL A 68 -9.82 17.73 -3.17
CA VAL A 68 -9.07 18.87 -3.70
C VAL A 68 -9.95 19.76 -4.59
N ALA A 69 -10.86 19.18 -5.38
CA ALA A 69 -11.82 19.95 -6.19
C ALA A 69 -12.83 20.74 -5.34
N GLU A 70 -13.17 20.24 -4.15
CA GLU A 70 -13.98 20.92 -3.12
C GLU A 70 -13.22 22.07 -2.42
N GLY A 71 -11.94 22.27 -2.75
CA GLY A 71 -11.11 23.34 -2.21
C GLY A 71 -10.33 22.96 -0.96
N LYS A 72 -10.26 21.66 -0.60
CA LYS A 72 -9.35 21.22 0.47
C LYS A 72 -7.90 21.30 0.00
N HIS A 73 -7.04 21.72 0.91
CA HIS A 73 -5.60 21.78 0.70
C HIS A 73 -4.91 20.76 1.61
N TYR A 74 -3.92 20.05 1.08
CA TYR A 74 -3.16 19.04 1.79
C TYR A 74 -1.66 19.30 1.66
N ASP A 75 -0.96 19.35 2.79
CA ASP A 75 0.48 19.59 2.84
C ASP A 75 1.30 18.31 2.59
N LEU A 76 0.72 17.14 2.90
CA LEU A 76 1.38 15.85 2.81
C LEU A 76 0.35 14.74 2.55
N CYS A 77 0.67 13.84 1.63
CA CYS A 77 -0.05 12.59 1.44
C CYS A 77 0.79 11.41 1.95
N VAL A 78 0.20 10.53 2.74
CA VAL A 78 0.82 9.26 3.14
C VAL A 78 0.00 8.12 2.53
N ALA A 79 0.62 7.28 1.71
CA ALA A 79 -0.06 6.18 1.04
C ALA A 79 0.54 4.83 1.44
N ILE A 80 -0.31 3.94 1.95
CA ILE A 80 0.07 2.58 2.35
C ILE A 80 -0.93 1.59 1.78
N GLY A 81 -0.46 0.67 0.93
CA GLY A 81 -1.33 -0.33 0.33
C GLY A 81 -0.63 -1.16 -0.74
N PRO A 82 -1.39 -1.76 -1.68
CA PRO A 82 -0.80 -2.43 -2.83
C PRO A 82 0.11 -1.48 -3.63
N MET A 83 1.23 -1.99 -4.16
CA MET A 83 2.17 -1.16 -4.93
C MET A 83 1.52 -0.40 -6.08
N ILE A 84 0.56 -1.03 -6.76
CA ILE A 84 -0.17 -0.40 -7.86
C ILE A 84 -1.02 0.78 -7.38
N MET A 85 -1.64 0.66 -6.21
CA MET A 85 -2.41 1.75 -5.59
C MET A 85 -1.48 2.90 -5.23
N MET A 86 -0.36 2.61 -4.56
CA MET A 86 0.64 3.63 -4.18
C MET A 86 1.20 4.35 -5.41
N LYS A 87 1.45 3.63 -6.52
CA LYS A 87 1.88 4.21 -7.81
C LYS A 87 0.86 5.23 -8.32
N PHE A 88 -0.43 4.88 -8.37
CA PHE A 88 -1.46 5.79 -8.87
C PHE A 88 -1.72 6.97 -7.94
N VAL A 89 -1.62 6.78 -6.62
CA VAL A 89 -1.66 7.89 -5.68
C VAL A 89 -0.50 8.86 -5.93
N CYS A 90 0.73 8.36 -6.09
CA CYS A 90 1.90 9.19 -6.38
C CYS A 90 1.78 9.97 -7.70
N LEU A 91 1.23 9.33 -8.74
CA LEU A 91 0.99 10.02 -10.01
C LEU A 91 -0.02 11.17 -9.84
N LEU A 92 -1.13 10.90 -9.16
CA LEU A 92 -2.15 11.91 -8.87
C LEU A 92 -1.59 13.05 -8.01
N THR A 93 -0.95 12.74 -6.90
CA THR A 93 -0.45 13.77 -5.98
C THR A 93 0.66 14.60 -6.61
N LYS A 94 1.45 14.04 -7.53
CA LYS A 94 2.42 14.79 -8.33
C LYS A 94 1.74 15.80 -9.25
N GLU A 95 0.63 15.45 -9.88
CA GLU A 95 -0.19 16.39 -10.67
C GLU A 95 -0.79 17.50 -9.79
N LEU A 96 -1.18 17.15 -8.56
CA LEU A 96 -1.75 18.08 -7.58
C LEU A 96 -0.70 18.91 -6.82
N GLY A 97 0.59 18.63 -7.01
CA GLY A 97 1.69 19.29 -6.29
C GLY A 97 1.78 18.94 -4.81
N ILE A 98 1.23 17.80 -4.37
CA ILE A 98 1.20 17.35 -2.98
C ILE A 98 2.39 16.41 -2.72
N PRO A 99 3.33 16.76 -1.81
CA PRO A 99 4.38 15.85 -1.37
C PRO A 99 3.79 14.52 -0.89
N THR A 100 4.39 13.39 -1.27
CA THR A 100 3.83 12.06 -0.99
C THR A 100 4.85 11.10 -0.44
N ILE A 101 4.54 10.53 0.72
CA ILE A 101 5.30 9.44 1.33
C ILE A 101 4.58 8.13 1.06
N VAL A 102 5.34 7.10 0.69
CA VAL A 102 4.84 5.74 0.51
C VAL A 102 5.55 4.77 1.44
N SER A 103 4.78 3.89 2.09
CA SER A 103 5.34 2.80 2.88
C SER A 103 5.48 1.55 2.02
N MET A 104 6.71 1.28 1.58
CA MET A 104 7.00 0.24 0.60
C MET A 104 7.04 -1.15 1.23
N ASN A 105 6.49 -2.14 0.51
CA ASN A 105 6.39 -3.53 0.95
C ASN A 105 7.12 -4.51 0.00
N PRO A 106 8.44 -4.35 -0.26
CA PRO A 106 9.20 -5.31 -1.04
C PRO A 106 9.40 -6.62 -0.27
N ILE A 107 9.88 -7.65 -0.97
CA ILE A 107 10.29 -8.92 -0.34
C ILE A 107 11.41 -8.65 0.68
N MET A 108 11.26 -9.18 1.88
CA MET A 108 12.26 -9.10 2.96
C MET A 108 12.67 -10.51 3.38
N VAL A 109 13.93 -10.66 3.79
CA VAL A 109 14.48 -11.94 4.29
C VAL A 109 15.05 -11.73 5.69
N ASP A 110 16.14 -10.96 5.81
CA ASP A 110 16.82 -10.72 7.09
C ASP A 110 16.20 -9.54 7.88
N GLY A 111 15.73 -8.51 7.18
CA GLY A 111 15.14 -7.31 7.80
C GLY A 111 16.13 -6.41 8.55
N THR A 112 17.44 -6.62 8.39
CA THR A 112 18.50 -5.88 9.13
C THR A 112 19.58 -5.29 8.22
N GLY A 113 19.36 -5.31 6.90
CA GLY A 113 20.22 -4.68 5.90
C GLY A 113 21.35 -5.57 5.37
N MET A 114 21.40 -6.85 5.75
CA MET A 114 22.49 -7.75 5.37
C MET A 114 22.35 -8.36 3.98
N CYS A 115 21.12 -8.61 3.49
CA CYS A 115 20.92 -9.38 2.26
C CYS A 115 20.53 -8.54 1.02
N GLY A 116 19.98 -7.33 1.19
CA GLY A 116 19.52 -6.50 0.08
C GLY A 116 18.30 -7.03 -0.71
N ALA A 117 17.56 -8.01 -0.18
CA ALA A 117 16.32 -8.51 -0.79
C ALA A 117 15.26 -7.40 -0.92
N CYS A 118 15.19 -6.52 0.07
CA CYS A 118 14.25 -5.41 0.15
C CYS A 118 14.71 -4.16 -0.63
N ARG A 119 15.70 -4.28 -1.51
CA ARG A 119 16.22 -3.13 -2.25
C ARG A 119 15.16 -2.53 -3.18
N LEU A 120 15.20 -1.21 -3.28
CA LEU A 120 14.39 -0.36 -4.14
C LEU A 120 15.31 0.67 -4.82
N LYS A 121 14.96 1.08 -6.03
CA LYS A 121 15.55 2.27 -6.65
C LYS A 121 14.69 3.49 -6.25
N VAL A 122 15.32 4.47 -5.61
CA VAL A 122 14.68 5.72 -5.16
C VAL A 122 15.52 6.87 -5.70
N GLY A 123 14.99 7.60 -6.68
CA GLY A 123 15.74 8.56 -7.46
C GLY A 123 16.90 7.87 -8.20
N ASP A 124 18.11 8.38 -8.00
CA ASP A 124 19.34 7.82 -8.58
C ASP A 124 20.06 6.83 -7.66
N GLU A 125 19.50 6.53 -6.48
CA GLU A 125 20.13 5.67 -5.48
C GLU A 125 19.41 4.34 -5.30
N ILE A 126 20.16 3.33 -4.85
CA ILE A 126 19.61 2.07 -4.35
C ILE A 126 19.49 2.16 -2.83
N LYS A 127 18.29 1.92 -2.32
CA LYS A 127 17.94 1.95 -0.89
C LYS A 127 17.39 0.61 -0.45
N PHE A 128 17.58 0.25 0.81
CA PHE A 128 17.08 -0.99 1.41
C PHE A 128 15.90 -0.67 2.34
N ALA A 129 14.69 -1.11 1.99
CA ALA A 129 13.48 -0.75 2.72
C ALA A 129 13.49 -1.11 4.22
N CYS A 130 14.25 -2.13 4.64
CA CYS A 130 14.33 -2.52 6.06
C CYS A 130 15.21 -1.61 6.93
N VAL A 131 16.11 -0.82 6.34
CA VAL A 131 17.07 0.02 7.09
C VAL A 131 16.99 1.49 6.70
N ASP A 132 16.76 1.78 5.41
CA ASP A 132 16.62 3.14 4.89
C ASP A 132 15.16 3.62 4.87
N GLY A 133 14.20 2.71 5.05
CA GLY A 133 12.77 2.97 4.95
C GLY A 133 11.99 2.45 6.16
N PRO A 134 10.79 1.84 5.97
CA PRO A 134 10.15 1.48 4.68
C PRO A 134 9.47 2.67 3.97
N GLU A 135 9.48 3.84 4.60
CA GLU A 135 8.87 5.06 4.10
C GLU A 135 9.84 5.84 3.19
N PHE A 136 9.40 6.15 1.98
CA PHE A 136 10.18 6.86 0.98
C PHE A 136 9.36 7.97 0.32
N ASP A 137 10.04 8.93 -0.29
CA ASP A 137 9.41 9.87 -1.22
C ASP A 137 8.85 9.08 -2.42
N GLY A 138 7.52 9.00 -2.47
CA GLY A 138 6.80 8.24 -3.48
C GLY A 138 6.99 8.77 -4.89
N HIS A 139 7.36 10.05 -5.07
CA HIS A 139 7.62 10.63 -6.38
C HIS A 139 8.98 10.20 -6.96
N LEU A 140 9.87 9.64 -6.12
CA LEU A 140 11.20 9.17 -6.50
C LEU A 140 11.29 7.64 -6.62
N VAL A 141 10.29 6.89 -6.15
CA VAL A 141 10.29 5.42 -6.18
C VAL A 141 10.08 4.88 -7.61
N ASP A 142 10.95 3.94 -8.03
CA ASP A 142 10.74 3.13 -9.23
C ASP A 142 9.74 1.99 -8.96
N PHE A 143 8.44 2.30 -9.09
CA PHE A 143 7.37 1.32 -8.86
C PHE A 143 7.39 0.15 -9.85
N ASP A 144 7.85 0.35 -11.09
CA ASP A 144 7.85 -0.71 -12.10
C ASP A 144 8.92 -1.75 -11.80
N GLN A 145 10.10 -1.31 -11.35
CA GLN A 145 11.10 -2.22 -10.81
C GLN A 145 10.57 -2.92 -9.54
N ALA A 146 9.99 -2.19 -8.59
CA ALA A 146 9.48 -2.76 -7.35
C ALA A 146 8.43 -3.86 -7.61
N MET A 147 7.45 -3.58 -8.48
CA MET A 147 6.40 -4.55 -8.84
C MET A 147 6.96 -5.77 -9.57
N LYS A 148 7.94 -5.61 -10.46
CA LYS A 148 8.64 -6.76 -11.10
C LYS A 148 9.31 -7.64 -10.05
N ARG A 149 9.97 -7.04 -9.05
CA ARG A 149 10.62 -7.77 -7.96
C ARG A 149 9.61 -8.52 -7.09
N SER A 150 8.46 -7.93 -6.78
CA SER A 150 7.40 -8.59 -6.02
C SER A 150 6.76 -9.79 -6.71
N ALA A 151 6.94 -9.93 -8.03
CA ALA A 151 6.43 -11.08 -8.78
C ALA A 151 7.46 -12.23 -8.90
N MET A 152 8.67 -12.07 -8.37
CA MET A 152 9.80 -12.98 -8.60
C MET A 152 9.52 -14.43 -8.17
N TYR A 153 8.82 -14.63 -7.06
CA TYR A 153 8.52 -15.96 -6.48
C TYR A 153 7.10 -16.44 -6.75
N ARG A 154 6.34 -15.77 -7.61
CA ARG A 154 4.92 -16.08 -7.84
C ARG A 154 4.72 -17.53 -8.30
N THR A 155 5.64 -18.06 -9.08
CA THR A 155 5.58 -19.43 -9.59
C THR A 155 5.80 -20.44 -8.48
N GLU A 156 6.83 -20.24 -7.66
CA GLU A 156 7.19 -21.08 -6.52
C GLU A 156 6.11 -21.06 -5.45
N GLU A 157 5.60 -19.87 -5.10
CA GLU A 157 4.47 -19.69 -4.18
C GLU A 157 3.22 -20.39 -4.71
N GLY A 158 2.91 -20.24 -6.00
CA GLY A 158 1.78 -20.91 -6.65
C GLY A 158 1.89 -22.43 -6.59
N ARG A 159 3.08 -22.99 -6.86
CA ARG A 159 3.33 -24.44 -6.76
C ARG A 159 3.22 -24.95 -5.33
N ALA A 160 3.77 -24.22 -4.37
CA ALA A 160 3.66 -24.57 -2.97
C ALA A 160 2.19 -24.58 -2.51
N MET A 161 1.39 -23.61 -2.96
CA MET A 161 -0.04 -23.54 -2.69
C MET A 161 -0.81 -24.70 -3.33
N LEU A 162 -0.52 -25.05 -4.59
CA LEU A 162 -1.14 -26.21 -5.25
C LEU A 162 -0.81 -27.52 -4.52
N LYS A 163 0.45 -27.73 -4.17
CA LYS A 163 0.88 -28.89 -3.38
C LYS A 163 0.13 -28.98 -2.05
N LEU A 164 -0.09 -27.84 -1.37
CA LEU A 164 -0.85 -27.78 -0.12
C LEU A 164 -2.33 -28.14 -0.33
N GLN A 165 -2.95 -27.66 -1.42
CA GLN A 165 -4.37 -27.86 -1.72
C GLN A 165 -4.67 -29.27 -2.24
N GLU A 166 -3.80 -29.82 -3.08
CA GLU A 166 -3.98 -31.11 -3.74
C GLU A 166 -3.47 -32.29 -2.90
N GLY A 167 -2.61 -32.03 -1.91
CA GLY A 167 -2.08 -33.04 -0.98
C GLY A 167 -1.43 -34.21 -1.74
N ASP A 168 -1.83 -35.44 -1.40
CA ASP A 168 -1.29 -36.66 -2.01
C ASP A 168 -1.66 -36.84 -3.49
N THR A 169 -2.64 -36.07 -3.99
CA THR A 169 -3.05 -36.11 -5.41
C THR A 169 -2.27 -35.12 -6.28
N HIS A 170 -1.33 -34.39 -5.68
CA HIS A 170 -0.44 -33.50 -6.42
C HIS A 170 0.52 -34.31 -7.31
N HIS A 171 0.20 -34.42 -8.59
CA HIS A 171 1.08 -35.00 -9.59
C HIS A 171 1.85 -33.87 -10.29
N GLY A 172 3.16 -33.80 -10.08
CA GLY A 172 4.04 -32.68 -10.49
C GLY A 172 4.26 -32.50 -12.01
N GLY A 173 3.19 -32.39 -12.80
CA GLY A 173 3.22 -32.41 -14.26
C GLY A 173 2.90 -31.10 -14.99
N CYS A 174 2.80 -29.95 -14.32
CA CYS A 174 2.34 -28.69 -14.94
C CYS A 174 3.39 -27.93 -15.80
N GLY A 175 4.38 -28.64 -16.36
CA GLY A 175 5.18 -28.12 -17.48
C GLY A 175 6.36 -27.18 -17.15
N GLN A 176 6.85 -27.18 -15.91
CA GLN A 176 8.20 -26.69 -15.54
C GLN A 176 8.60 -27.14 -14.12
N CYS A 177 8.16 -28.34 -13.74
CA CYS A 177 8.58 -29.02 -12.53
C CYS A 177 9.44 -30.21 -12.99
N ASN A 178 10.61 -30.41 -12.37
CA ASN A 178 11.18 -31.76 -12.35
C ASN A 178 10.36 -32.59 -11.37
#